data_AF-A0A6V8NMI4-F1
#
_entry.id   AF-A0A6V8NMI4-F1
#
_cell.length_a   1.000
_cell.length_b   1.000
_cell.length_c   1.000
_cell.angle_alpha   90.00
_cell.angle_beta   90.00
_cell.angle_gamma   90.00
#
_symmetry.space_group_name_H-M   'P 1'
#
loop_
_entity.id
_entity.type
_entity.pdbx_description
1 polymer ?
#
loop_
_entity_poly.entity_id
_entity_poly.type
_entity_poly.pdbx_seq_one_letter_code
_entity_poly.pdbx_strand_id
1 'polypeptide(L)'
;MDFEEKIQNCLKDRVVLKPLTRWNEAYKEFPRYVMEYLVARYVNPDYPVIGQQKIDRILNEHYVESGAKELIKSKIKEKGEYTLLGQLQVRLDESRDHYWAEVPVLGSNFVRIGKRVLNEYGEVLLAGGAWGTMVVEYDPQYELKGRLYPFYVREFTPFQITRIALDDYVEKRQNFTTEEWIDLLIQSIGFNPAKVTEREKWLMLLRLVPFVEANYNLIELGPRETGKTYTYRNTSNRSFVISGGRTTPAVLFYHRGTRKIGILGQRDVVFFDEIANTSFTDPDATISVLKDYMQTGKFSRGGPGILNPGKYRFGRKP
;
A
#
# COMPACT_ATOMS: atom_id res chain seq x y z
N MET A 1 -3.02 22.56 -29.14
CA MET A 1 -2.43 21.30 -28.66
C MET A 1 -3.56 20.53 -28.01
N ASP A 2 -3.78 19.29 -28.42
CA ASP A 2 -4.80 18.44 -27.80
C ASP A 2 -4.42 18.13 -26.34
N PHE A 3 -5.40 17.85 -25.47
CA PHE A 3 -5.17 17.63 -24.04
C PHE A 3 -4.21 16.45 -23.79
N GLU A 4 -4.38 15.35 -24.51
CA GLU A 4 -3.50 14.18 -24.42
C GLU A 4 -2.10 14.48 -24.96
N GLU A 5 -1.99 15.21 -26.07
CA GLU A 5 -0.70 15.65 -26.63
C GLU A 5 0.06 16.54 -25.64
N LYS A 6 -0.66 17.43 -24.95
CA LYS A 6 -0.10 18.31 -23.92
C LYS A 6 0.41 17.53 -22.71
N ILE A 7 -0.32 16.52 -22.26
CA ILE A 7 0.12 15.61 -21.21
C ILE A 7 1.41 14.90 -21.62
N GLN A 8 1.46 14.34 -22.84
CA GLN A 8 2.66 13.65 -23.33
C GLN A 8 3.86 14.59 -23.43
N ASN A 9 3.66 15.84 -23.86
CA ASN A 9 4.74 16.82 -23.97
C ASN A 9 5.27 17.28 -22.59
N CYS A 10 4.39 17.47 -21.61
CA CYS A 10 4.79 18.00 -20.30
C CYS A 10 5.20 16.91 -19.29
N LEU A 11 4.66 15.70 -19.40
CA LEU A 11 4.71 14.66 -18.35
C LEU A 11 5.09 13.27 -18.89
N LYS A 12 5.77 13.18 -20.05
CA LYS A 12 6.11 11.92 -20.72
C LYS A 12 6.66 10.82 -19.80
N ASP A 13 7.52 11.20 -18.86
CA ASP A 13 8.21 10.33 -17.89
C ASP A 13 7.31 9.84 -16.74
N ARG A 14 6.06 10.32 -16.66
CA ARG A 14 5.12 10.06 -15.55
C ARG A 14 3.80 9.48 -16.01
N VAL A 15 3.62 9.29 -17.30
CA VAL A 15 2.37 8.81 -17.87
C VAL A 15 2.48 7.31 -18.10
N VAL A 16 1.45 6.59 -17.65
CA VAL A 16 1.29 5.17 -17.92
C VAL A 16 0.01 4.98 -18.72
N LEU A 17 0.09 4.25 -19.84
CA LEU A 17 -1.09 3.87 -20.59
C LEU A 17 -1.91 2.85 -19.78
N LYS A 18 -2.97 3.34 -19.15
CA LYS A 18 -3.84 2.57 -18.24
C LYS A 18 -4.40 1.27 -18.82
N PRO A 19 -4.74 1.14 -20.12
CA PRO A 19 -5.15 -0.14 -20.68
C PRO A 19 -4.07 -1.23 -20.54
N LEU A 20 -2.78 -0.86 -20.59
CA LEU A 20 -1.67 -1.80 -20.46
C LEU A 20 -1.57 -2.41 -19.04
N THR A 21 -2.14 -1.75 -18.03
CA THR A 21 -2.20 -2.30 -16.66
C THR A 21 -3.28 -3.37 -16.49
N ARG A 22 -4.08 -3.62 -17.53
CA ARG A 22 -5.16 -4.61 -17.59
C ARG A 22 -5.02 -5.52 -18.82
N TRP A 23 -3.78 -5.75 -19.26
CA TRP A 23 -3.46 -6.56 -20.43
C TRP A 23 -3.98 -8.00 -20.35
N ASN A 24 -4.07 -8.54 -19.13
CA ASN A 24 -4.47 -9.91 -18.81
C ASN A 24 -5.42 -9.90 -17.58
N GLU A 25 -6.36 -10.85 -17.52
CA GLU A 25 -7.23 -11.09 -16.36
C GLU A 25 -6.46 -11.27 -15.05
N ALA A 26 -5.32 -11.98 -15.06
CA ALA A 26 -4.47 -12.15 -13.88
C ALA A 26 -3.98 -10.82 -13.28
N TYR A 27 -3.87 -9.75 -14.09
CA TYR A 27 -3.44 -8.44 -13.59
C TYR A 27 -4.52 -7.78 -12.72
N LYS A 28 -5.76 -8.28 -12.75
CA LYS A 28 -6.86 -7.78 -11.91
C LYS A 28 -6.69 -8.13 -10.43
N GLU A 29 -5.93 -9.19 -10.13
CA GLU A 29 -5.64 -9.64 -8.77
C GLU A 29 -4.64 -8.74 -8.03
N PHE A 30 -3.88 -7.93 -8.77
CA PHE A 30 -2.87 -7.05 -8.20
C PHE A 30 -3.41 -5.63 -8.00
N PRO A 31 -2.97 -4.92 -6.94
CA PRO A 31 -3.26 -3.50 -6.79
C PRO A 31 -2.81 -2.71 -8.02
N ARG A 32 -3.64 -1.75 -8.48
CA ARG A 32 -3.35 -1.04 -9.73
C ARG A 32 -1.98 -0.35 -9.72
N TYR A 33 -1.60 0.30 -8.62
CA TYR A 33 -0.29 0.97 -8.52
C TYR A 33 0.90 0.02 -8.70
N VAL A 34 0.75 -1.27 -8.36
CA VAL A 34 1.78 -2.30 -8.61
C VAL A 34 1.91 -2.54 -10.11
N MET A 35 0.78 -2.71 -10.80
CA MET A 35 0.77 -2.90 -12.25
C MET A 35 1.23 -1.64 -13.00
N GLU A 36 0.83 -0.45 -12.55
CA GLU A 36 1.30 0.83 -13.10
C GLU A 36 2.81 0.95 -12.99
N TYR A 37 3.39 0.58 -11.85
CA TYR A 37 4.85 0.54 -11.68
C TYR A 37 5.52 -0.44 -12.65
N LEU A 38 5.02 -1.67 -12.76
CA LEU A 38 5.60 -2.68 -13.64
C LEU A 38 5.51 -2.27 -15.12
N VAL A 39 4.37 -1.71 -15.53
CA VAL A 39 4.18 -1.19 -16.89
C VAL A 39 5.12 -0.02 -17.15
N ALA A 40 5.16 0.97 -16.26
CA ALA A 40 6.07 2.12 -16.39
C ALA A 40 7.54 1.69 -16.52
N ARG A 41 7.94 0.64 -15.80
CA ARG A 41 9.33 0.18 -15.76
C ARG A 41 9.73 -0.70 -16.96
N TYR A 42 8.81 -1.50 -17.49
CA TYR A 42 9.16 -2.56 -18.44
C TYR A 42 8.48 -2.46 -19.80
N VAL A 43 7.43 -1.66 -19.94
CA VAL A 43 6.61 -1.62 -21.15
C VAL A 43 6.91 -0.33 -21.91
N ASN A 44 7.40 -0.48 -23.14
CA ASN A 44 7.38 0.60 -24.11
C ASN A 44 5.96 0.67 -24.70
N PRO A 45 5.23 1.80 -24.56
CA PRO A 45 3.89 1.96 -25.11
C PRO A 45 3.77 1.68 -26.62
N ASP A 46 4.79 2.00 -27.40
CA ASP A 46 4.80 1.83 -28.86
C ASP A 46 4.98 0.35 -29.26
N TYR A 47 5.64 -0.44 -28.40
CA TYR A 47 5.94 -1.86 -28.62
C TYR A 47 5.67 -2.67 -27.33
N PRO A 48 4.40 -2.80 -26.91
CA PRO A 48 4.08 -3.22 -25.55
C PRO A 48 4.34 -4.71 -25.30
N VAL A 49 4.25 -5.56 -26.33
CA VAL A 49 4.23 -7.03 -26.20
C VAL A 49 5.43 -7.58 -25.44
N ILE A 50 6.65 -7.14 -25.75
CA ILE A 50 7.89 -7.65 -25.11
C ILE A 50 7.90 -7.30 -23.62
N GLY A 51 7.49 -6.07 -23.28
CA GLY A 51 7.39 -5.62 -21.90
C GLY A 51 6.33 -6.39 -21.12
N GLN A 52 5.16 -6.64 -21.74
CA GLN A 52 4.09 -7.41 -21.12
C GLN A 52 4.51 -8.86 -20.85
N GLN A 53 5.18 -9.52 -21.80
CA GLN A 53 5.74 -10.87 -21.59
C GLN A 53 6.77 -10.90 -20.45
N LYS A 54 7.51 -9.82 -20.23
CA LYS A 54 8.41 -9.70 -19.09
C LYS A 54 7.63 -9.58 -17.78
N ILE A 55 6.56 -8.79 -17.75
CA ILE A 55 5.66 -8.70 -16.59
C ILE A 55 5.03 -10.07 -16.29
N ASP A 56 4.51 -10.76 -17.30
CA ASP A 56 3.93 -12.10 -17.16
C ASP A 56 4.92 -13.09 -16.53
N ARG A 57 6.18 -13.08 -16.97
CA ARG A 57 7.25 -13.88 -16.35
C ARG A 57 7.47 -13.49 -14.88
N ILE A 58 7.59 -12.20 -14.59
CA ILE A 58 7.79 -11.73 -13.21
C ILE A 58 6.66 -12.18 -12.30
N LEU A 59 5.40 -12.06 -12.74
CA LEU A 59 4.24 -12.47 -11.96
C LEU A 59 4.22 -14.00 -11.81
N ASN A 60 4.37 -14.76 -12.90
CA ASN A 60 4.32 -16.23 -12.84
C ASN A 60 5.46 -16.87 -12.03
N GLU A 61 6.66 -16.29 -12.10
CA GLU A 61 7.85 -16.83 -11.43
C GLU A 61 7.93 -16.42 -9.96
N HIS A 62 7.55 -15.18 -9.64
CA HIS A 62 7.80 -14.59 -8.32
C HIS A 62 6.54 -14.37 -7.47
N TYR A 63 5.35 -14.32 -8.05
CA TYR A 63 4.11 -14.25 -7.27
C TYR A 63 3.63 -15.64 -6.88
N VAL A 64 3.18 -15.77 -5.64
CA VAL A 64 2.63 -17.01 -5.11
C VAL A 64 1.32 -16.69 -4.43
N GLU A 65 0.26 -17.38 -4.86
CA GLU A 65 -1.06 -17.25 -4.25
C GLU A 65 -1.04 -17.72 -2.79
N SER A 66 -1.91 -17.11 -1.97
CA SER A 66 -1.93 -17.32 -0.52
C SER A 66 -2.16 -18.76 -0.06
N GLY A 67 -2.63 -19.66 -0.94
CA GLY A 67 -2.82 -21.09 -0.66
C GLY A 67 -1.55 -21.93 -0.76
N ALA A 68 -0.49 -21.46 -1.43
CA ALA A 68 0.71 -22.24 -1.73
C ALA A 68 1.92 -21.92 -0.82
N LYS A 69 1.67 -21.45 0.40
CA LYS A 69 2.71 -21.00 1.36
C LYS A 69 3.76 -22.07 1.69
N GLU A 70 3.35 -23.32 1.90
CA GLU A 70 4.30 -24.39 2.22
C GLU A 70 5.12 -24.82 1.00
N LEU A 71 4.52 -24.76 -0.20
CA LEU A 71 5.23 -25.04 -1.44
C LEU A 71 6.36 -24.03 -1.67
N ILE A 72 6.10 -22.74 -1.44
CA ILE A 72 7.13 -21.72 -1.62
C ILE A 72 8.24 -21.80 -0.57
N LYS A 73 7.90 -22.09 0.69
CA LYS A 73 8.90 -22.37 1.74
C LYS A 73 9.81 -23.54 1.35
N SER A 74 9.22 -24.62 0.84
CA SER A 74 9.97 -25.78 0.33
C SER A 74 10.88 -25.38 -0.83
N LYS A 75 10.38 -24.63 -1.83
CA LYS A 75 11.21 -24.14 -2.94
C LYS A 75 12.40 -23.31 -2.48
N ILE A 76 12.22 -22.39 -1.53
CA ILE A 76 13.33 -21.58 -0.99
C ILE A 76 14.34 -22.48 -0.27
N LYS A 77 13.87 -23.43 0.55
CA LYS A 77 14.74 -24.37 1.25
C LYS A 77 15.59 -25.20 0.29
N GLU A 78 14.97 -25.81 -0.72
CA GLU A 78 15.66 -26.73 -1.63
C GLU A 78 16.55 -25.99 -2.64
N LYS A 79 16.22 -24.74 -3.00
CA LYS A 79 17.05 -23.92 -3.91
C LYS A 79 18.06 -23.02 -3.19
N GLY A 80 17.97 -22.88 -1.87
CA GLY A 80 18.77 -21.95 -1.06
C GLY A 80 18.29 -20.50 -1.12
N GLU A 81 17.87 -20.01 -2.28
CA GLU A 81 17.26 -18.68 -2.44
C GLU A 81 16.09 -18.67 -3.44
N TYR A 82 15.21 -17.67 -3.30
CA TYR A 82 14.12 -17.41 -4.23
C TYR A 82 13.72 -15.93 -4.23
N THR A 83 13.35 -15.41 -5.40
CA THR A 83 12.79 -14.07 -5.54
C THR A 83 11.27 -14.12 -5.43
N LEU A 84 10.70 -13.34 -4.52
CA LEU A 84 9.26 -13.23 -4.31
C LEU A 84 8.78 -11.84 -4.70
N LEU A 85 7.55 -11.77 -5.20
CA LEU A 85 6.82 -10.52 -5.39
C LEU A 85 5.71 -10.46 -4.33
N GLY A 86 5.69 -9.39 -3.53
CA GLY A 86 4.71 -9.27 -2.46
C GLY A 86 4.91 -8.06 -1.56
N GLN A 87 4.08 -7.99 -0.52
CA GLN A 87 4.25 -7.02 0.56
C GLN A 87 5.36 -7.45 1.53
N LEU A 88 6.14 -6.47 1.98
CA LEU A 88 7.09 -6.58 3.06
C LEU A 88 6.78 -5.50 4.10
N GLN A 89 6.63 -5.89 5.36
CA GLN A 89 6.53 -4.96 6.49
C GLN A 89 7.53 -5.38 7.56
N VAL A 90 8.10 -4.42 8.30
CA VAL A 90 9.10 -4.69 9.33
C VAL A 90 8.58 -4.19 10.67
N ARG A 91 8.98 -4.88 11.74
CA ARG A 91 8.79 -4.41 13.12
C ARG A 91 10.01 -4.68 13.97
N LEU A 92 10.22 -3.86 15.00
CA LEU A 92 11.15 -4.14 16.07
C LEU A 92 10.48 -5.02 17.14
N ASP A 93 11.16 -6.08 17.55
CA ASP A 93 10.84 -6.86 18.75
C ASP A 93 11.85 -6.50 19.84
N GLU A 94 11.49 -5.52 20.66
CA GLU A 94 12.31 -5.00 21.77
C GLU A 94 12.68 -6.10 22.78
N SER A 95 11.83 -7.11 22.97
CA SER A 95 12.08 -8.21 23.91
C SER A 95 13.23 -9.12 23.48
N ARG A 96 13.61 -9.04 22.21
CA ARG A 96 14.67 -9.82 21.58
C ARG A 96 15.75 -8.96 20.94
N ASP A 97 15.62 -7.63 21.02
CA ASP A 97 16.45 -6.67 20.29
C ASP A 97 16.62 -7.07 18.81
N HIS A 98 15.50 -7.36 18.13
CA HIS A 98 15.54 -7.94 16.79
C HIS A 98 14.48 -7.37 15.86
N TYR A 99 14.86 -7.07 14.62
CA TYR A 99 13.92 -6.68 13.57
C TYR A 99 13.36 -7.92 12.87
N TRP A 100 12.04 -8.00 12.78
CA TRP A 100 11.35 -9.06 12.05
C TRP A 100 10.61 -8.49 10.85
N ALA A 101 10.82 -9.12 9.69
CA ALA A 101 9.98 -8.96 8.53
C ALA A 101 8.73 -9.85 8.62
N GLU A 102 7.60 -9.26 8.27
CA GLU A 102 6.35 -9.91 7.94
C GLU A 102 6.26 -10.05 6.42
N VAL A 103 6.17 -11.30 5.98
CA VAL A 103 6.10 -11.68 4.56
C VAL A 103 4.82 -12.50 4.38
N PRO A 104 3.69 -11.87 4.01
CA PRO A 104 2.39 -12.55 3.90
C PRO A 104 2.39 -13.74 2.94
N VAL A 105 3.17 -13.65 1.85
CA VAL A 105 3.36 -14.72 0.86
C VAL A 105 4.01 -15.97 1.48
N LEU A 106 4.86 -15.82 2.50
CA LEU A 106 5.40 -16.93 3.28
C LEU A 106 4.48 -17.33 4.45
N GLY A 107 3.44 -16.54 4.74
CA GLY A 107 2.66 -16.68 5.96
C GLY A 107 3.50 -16.61 7.23
N SER A 108 4.62 -15.88 7.20
CA SER A 108 5.55 -15.78 8.31
C SER A 108 5.69 -14.34 8.76
N ASN A 109 5.57 -14.16 10.07
CA ASN A 109 5.84 -12.89 10.74
C ASN A 109 7.26 -12.86 11.30
N PHE A 110 8.03 -13.94 11.22
CA PHE A 110 9.35 -14.06 11.83
C PHE A 110 10.39 -14.39 10.76
N VAL A 111 10.49 -13.50 9.78
CA VAL A 111 11.51 -13.57 8.74
C VAL A 111 12.62 -12.59 9.10
N ARG A 112 13.88 -13.02 9.04
CA ARG A 112 15.02 -12.13 9.29
C ARG A 112 15.14 -11.12 8.15
N ILE A 113 15.76 -9.98 8.39
CA ILE A 113 15.93 -8.95 7.36
C ILE A 113 17.34 -8.37 7.36
N GLY A 114 17.89 -8.15 6.16
CA GLY A 114 19.21 -7.60 6.00
C GLY A 114 19.32 -6.15 6.47
N LYS A 115 20.43 -5.83 7.13
CA LYS A 115 20.72 -4.46 7.61
C LYS A 115 20.71 -3.44 6.48
N ARG A 116 21.16 -3.82 5.28
CA ARG A 116 21.11 -2.94 4.10
C ARG A 116 19.68 -2.53 3.76
N VAL A 117 18.74 -3.50 3.73
CA VAL A 117 17.32 -3.23 3.46
C VAL A 117 16.73 -2.29 4.52
N LEU A 118 17.07 -2.50 5.80
CA LEU A 118 16.65 -1.62 6.89
C LEU A 118 17.21 -0.20 6.75
N ASN A 119 18.50 -0.06 6.43
CA ASN A 119 19.12 1.25 6.29
C ASN A 119 18.56 2.03 5.09
N GLU A 120 18.25 1.33 3.99
CA GLU A 120 17.81 1.95 2.74
C GLU A 120 16.30 2.22 2.71
N TYR A 121 15.48 1.32 3.28
CA TYR A 121 14.02 1.36 3.18
C TYR A 121 13.29 1.28 4.52
N GLY A 122 14.02 1.34 5.64
CA GLY A 122 13.49 1.14 7.00
C GLY A 122 12.32 2.06 7.35
N GLU A 123 12.39 3.35 6.98
CA GLU A 123 11.31 4.31 7.26
C GLU A 123 9.96 3.83 6.69
N VAL A 124 9.94 3.38 5.43
CA VAL A 124 8.71 2.92 4.76
C VAL A 124 8.28 1.55 5.30
N LEU A 125 9.25 0.65 5.48
CA LEU A 125 8.99 -0.72 5.90
C LEU A 125 8.49 -0.81 7.35
N LEU A 126 8.97 0.06 8.25
CA LEU A 126 8.56 0.14 9.65
C LEU A 126 7.22 0.87 9.83
N ALA A 127 6.89 1.82 8.95
CA ALA A 127 5.65 2.59 9.05
C ALA A 127 4.42 1.76 8.63
N GLY A 128 4.42 1.20 7.42
CA GLY A 128 3.26 0.50 6.86
C GLY A 128 3.58 -0.58 5.82
N GLY A 129 4.86 -0.80 5.55
CA GLY A 129 5.33 -1.76 4.56
C GLY A 129 5.22 -1.25 3.13
N ALA A 130 5.79 -2.02 2.21
CA ALA A 130 5.79 -1.73 0.77
C ALA A 130 5.57 -3.00 -0.04
N TRP A 131 4.96 -2.85 -1.22
CA TRP A 131 5.05 -3.87 -2.26
C TRP A 131 6.41 -3.79 -2.95
N GLY A 132 6.93 -4.94 -3.36
CA GLY A 132 8.16 -4.99 -4.12
C GLY A 132 8.56 -6.42 -4.48
N THR A 133 9.74 -6.55 -5.06
CA THR A 133 10.44 -7.83 -5.17
C THR A 133 11.40 -8.00 -4.01
N MET A 134 11.43 -9.17 -3.39
CA MET A 134 12.36 -9.51 -2.31
C MET A 134 13.13 -10.79 -2.65
N VAL A 135 14.42 -10.81 -2.36
CA VAL A 135 15.22 -12.04 -2.42
C VAL A 135 15.22 -12.65 -1.03
N VAL A 136 14.67 -13.86 -0.91
CA VAL A 136 14.60 -14.62 0.34
C VAL A 136 15.54 -15.79 0.27
N GLU A 137 16.43 -15.88 1.26
CA GLU A 137 17.36 -16.98 1.45
C GLU A 137 16.90 -17.90 2.58
N TYR A 138 17.35 -19.14 2.52
CA TYR A 138 17.19 -20.14 3.57
C TYR A 138 18.54 -20.47 4.19
N ASP A 139 18.68 -20.16 5.48
CA ASP A 139 19.86 -20.50 6.27
C ASP A 139 19.41 -21.30 7.51
N PRO A 140 19.63 -22.63 7.53
CA PRO A 140 19.15 -23.51 8.61
C PRO A 140 19.90 -23.35 9.93
N GLN A 141 20.97 -22.54 9.99
CA GLN A 141 21.85 -22.45 11.16
C GLN A 141 21.47 -21.30 12.09
N TYR A 142 20.69 -20.32 11.61
CA TYR A 142 20.31 -19.21 12.46
C TYR A 142 19.31 -19.63 13.54
N GLU A 143 19.78 -19.59 14.77
CA GLU A 143 19.01 -19.88 15.96
C GLU A 143 18.91 -18.66 16.87
N LEU A 144 17.73 -18.44 17.45
CA LEU A 144 17.53 -17.45 18.50
C LEU A 144 16.71 -18.07 19.64
N LYS A 145 17.33 -18.20 20.81
CA LYS A 145 16.73 -18.77 22.04
C LYS A 145 16.13 -20.18 21.82
N GLY A 146 16.86 -21.13 21.24
CA GLY A 146 16.38 -22.51 21.07
C GLY A 146 15.49 -22.73 19.84
N ARG A 147 15.25 -21.70 19.02
CA ARG A 147 14.36 -21.77 17.86
C ARG A 147 15.06 -21.29 16.59
N LEU A 148 14.92 -22.08 15.52
CA LEU A 148 15.45 -21.74 14.20
C LEU A 148 14.57 -20.74 13.46
N TYR A 149 15.22 -19.79 12.77
CA TYR A 149 14.57 -18.79 11.94
C TYR A 149 15.23 -18.74 10.56
N PRO A 150 14.98 -19.73 9.69
CA PRO A 150 15.84 -19.95 8.55
C PRO A 150 15.66 -18.94 7.42
N PHE A 151 14.46 -18.35 7.28
CA PHE A 151 14.17 -17.40 6.22
C PHE A 151 14.80 -16.03 6.49
N TYR A 152 15.47 -15.49 5.47
CA TYR A 152 16.15 -14.20 5.53
C TYR A 152 15.90 -13.39 4.26
N VAL A 153 15.35 -12.18 4.41
CA VAL A 153 15.22 -11.21 3.31
C VAL A 153 16.57 -10.54 3.12
N ARG A 154 17.33 -10.98 2.11
CA ARG A 154 18.64 -10.41 1.77
C ARG A 154 18.49 -9.07 1.07
N GLU A 155 17.58 -8.99 0.11
CA GLU A 155 17.35 -7.79 -0.72
C GLU A 155 15.86 -7.48 -0.84
N PHE A 156 15.56 -6.20 -1.01
CA PHE A 156 14.21 -5.73 -1.30
C PHE A 156 14.28 -4.55 -2.26
N THR A 157 13.45 -4.58 -3.30
CA THR A 157 13.27 -3.49 -4.26
C THR A 157 11.81 -3.05 -4.19
N PRO A 158 11.49 -1.93 -3.50
CA PRO A 158 10.12 -1.44 -3.42
C PRO A 158 9.62 -0.96 -4.78
N PHE A 159 8.34 -1.18 -5.05
CA PHE A 159 7.63 -0.60 -6.16
C PHE A 159 7.23 0.84 -5.78
N GLN A 160 8.15 1.76 -6.00
CA GLN A 160 7.90 3.19 -5.86
C GLN A 160 7.97 3.84 -7.24
N ILE A 161 6.89 4.52 -7.63
CA ILE A 161 6.86 5.40 -8.80
C ILE A 161 7.68 6.64 -8.42
N THR A 162 9.00 6.51 -8.52
CA THR A 162 10.04 7.56 -8.44
C THR A 162 10.02 8.48 -7.21
N ARG A 163 11.12 9.23 -7.00
CA ARG A 163 11.13 10.32 -6.03
C ARG A 163 10.22 11.43 -6.55
N ILE A 164 9.09 11.66 -5.88
CA ILE A 164 8.18 12.76 -6.20
C ILE A 164 8.88 14.08 -5.82
N ALA A 165 9.23 14.89 -6.82
CA ALA A 165 9.65 16.27 -6.63
C ALA A 165 8.43 17.17 -6.79
N LEU A 166 7.86 17.64 -5.68
CA LEU A 166 6.65 18.45 -5.70
C LEU A 166 6.84 19.74 -6.52
N ASP A 167 7.99 20.39 -6.37
CA ASP A 167 8.33 21.62 -7.09
C ASP A 167 8.24 21.46 -8.61
N ASP A 168 8.63 20.29 -9.10
CA ASP A 168 8.55 19.99 -10.52
C ASP A 168 7.08 19.85 -11.01
N TYR A 169 6.19 19.28 -10.19
CA TYR A 169 4.75 19.27 -10.51
C TYR A 169 4.15 20.68 -10.47
N VAL A 170 4.60 21.53 -9.54
CA VAL A 170 4.18 22.94 -9.44
C VAL A 170 4.60 23.72 -10.67
N GLU A 171 5.82 23.51 -11.16
CA GLU A 171 6.31 24.13 -12.40
C GLU A 171 5.45 23.68 -13.60
N LYS A 172 5.25 22.37 -13.77
CA LYS A 172 4.46 21.84 -14.89
C LYS A 172 2.99 22.25 -14.84
N ARG A 173 2.39 22.40 -13.65
CA ARG A 173 1.01 22.87 -13.44
C ARG A 173 0.72 24.18 -14.14
N GLN A 174 1.71 25.07 -14.28
CA GLN A 174 1.54 26.38 -14.94
C GLN A 174 1.16 26.25 -16.42
N ASN A 175 1.49 25.11 -17.05
CA ASN A 175 1.14 24.86 -18.44
C ASN A 175 -0.33 24.48 -18.62
N PHE A 176 -1.05 24.09 -17.56
CA PHE A 176 -2.44 23.60 -17.63
C PHE A 176 -3.44 24.63 -17.10
N THR A 177 -4.65 24.66 -17.64
CA THR A 177 -5.77 25.34 -16.98
C THR A 177 -6.18 24.58 -15.72
N THR A 178 -7.04 25.17 -14.89
CA THR A 178 -7.54 24.50 -13.69
C THR A 178 -8.40 23.27 -14.05
N GLU A 179 -9.22 23.39 -15.08
CA GLU A 179 -10.10 22.33 -15.58
C GLU A 179 -9.27 21.17 -16.15
N GLU A 180 -8.28 21.48 -16.99
CA GLU A 180 -7.34 20.48 -17.53
C GLU A 180 -6.59 19.74 -16.42
N TRP A 181 -6.16 20.47 -15.38
CA TRP A 181 -5.46 19.86 -14.26
C TRP A 181 -6.36 18.95 -13.42
N ILE A 182 -7.61 19.37 -13.19
CA ILE A 182 -8.63 18.53 -12.55
C ILE A 182 -8.83 17.26 -13.38
N ASP A 183 -8.97 17.38 -14.70
CA ASP A 183 -9.18 16.24 -15.59
C ASP A 183 -7.99 15.28 -15.58
N LEU A 184 -6.76 15.81 -15.54
CA LEU A 184 -5.55 15.02 -15.38
C LEU A 184 -5.55 14.26 -14.04
N LEU A 185 -5.94 14.89 -12.93
CA LEU A 185 -6.02 14.24 -11.63
C LEU A 185 -7.09 13.12 -11.61
N ILE A 186 -8.26 13.38 -12.20
CA ILE A 186 -9.35 12.40 -12.34
C ILE A 186 -8.91 11.20 -13.18
N GLN A 187 -8.24 11.46 -14.31
CA GLN A 187 -7.64 10.41 -15.13
C GLN A 187 -6.58 9.63 -14.34
N SER A 188 -5.75 10.31 -13.55
CA SER A 188 -4.69 9.71 -12.73
C SER A 188 -5.22 8.74 -11.68
N ILE A 189 -6.37 9.01 -11.06
CA ILE A 189 -7.01 8.07 -10.11
C ILE A 189 -7.87 7.00 -10.81
N GLY A 190 -7.99 7.05 -12.13
CA GLY A 190 -8.51 5.97 -12.96
C GLY A 190 -9.92 6.16 -13.51
N PHE A 191 -10.48 7.36 -13.42
CA PHE A 191 -11.77 7.69 -14.01
C PHE A 191 -11.62 8.41 -15.35
N ASN A 192 -12.63 8.35 -16.21
CA ASN A 192 -12.66 9.12 -17.45
C ASN A 192 -13.31 10.49 -17.17
N PRO A 193 -12.57 11.62 -17.26
CA PRO A 193 -13.10 12.95 -16.94
C PRO A 193 -14.24 13.39 -17.88
N ALA A 194 -14.32 12.86 -19.10
CA ALA A 194 -15.40 13.18 -20.04
C ALA A 194 -16.74 12.49 -19.69
N LYS A 195 -16.73 11.49 -18.80
CA LYS A 195 -17.92 10.74 -18.37
C LYS A 195 -18.50 11.18 -17.03
N VAL A 196 -17.95 12.24 -16.44
CA VAL A 196 -18.34 12.73 -15.12
C VAL A 196 -18.57 14.24 -15.16
N THR A 197 -19.58 14.69 -14.43
CA THR A 197 -19.87 16.10 -14.23
C THR A 197 -18.80 16.77 -13.38
N GLU A 198 -18.71 18.10 -13.44
CA GLU A 198 -17.76 18.86 -12.62
C GLU A 198 -17.94 18.57 -11.12
N ARG A 199 -19.19 18.50 -10.65
CA ARG A 199 -19.50 18.16 -9.26
C ARG A 199 -18.97 16.78 -8.88
N GLU A 200 -19.11 15.78 -9.76
CA GLU A 200 -18.58 14.44 -9.52
C GLU A 200 -17.06 14.43 -9.50
N LYS A 201 -16.39 15.22 -10.34
CA LYS A 201 -14.92 15.39 -10.29
C LYS A 201 -14.48 15.91 -8.92
N TRP A 202 -15.14 16.96 -8.39
CA TRP A 202 -14.85 17.47 -7.05
C TRP A 202 -15.06 16.41 -5.96
N LEU A 203 -16.16 15.66 -6.01
CA LEU A 203 -16.45 14.59 -5.06
C LEU A 203 -15.40 13.46 -5.14
N MET A 204 -14.92 13.12 -6.34
CA MET A 204 -13.86 12.14 -6.53
C MET A 204 -12.51 12.63 -5.99
N LEU A 205 -12.18 13.91 -6.17
CA LEU A 205 -10.97 14.51 -5.59
C LEU A 205 -11.04 14.58 -4.06
N LEU A 206 -12.23 14.80 -3.47
CA LEU A 206 -12.42 14.75 -2.02
C LEU A 206 -12.02 13.39 -1.41
N ARG A 207 -12.12 12.28 -2.17
CA ARG A 207 -11.63 10.95 -1.73
C ARG A 207 -10.12 10.91 -1.52
N LEU A 208 -9.37 11.86 -2.09
CA LEU A 208 -7.92 11.94 -1.98
C LEU A 208 -7.45 12.77 -0.78
N VAL A 209 -8.32 13.62 -0.21
CA VAL A 209 -8.00 14.45 0.95
C VAL A 209 -7.48 13.64 2.14
N PRO A 210 -8.04 12.46 2.50
CA PRO A 210 -7.50 11.63 3.58
C PRO A 210 -6.03 11.22 3.40
N PHE A 211 -5.51 11.16 2.17
CA PHE A 211 -4.12 10.77 1.91
C PHE A 211 -3.12 11.91 2.18
N VAL A 212 -3.59 13.15 2.12
CA VAL A 212 -2.73 14.34 2.24
C VAL A 212 -2.93 15.05 3.58
N GLU A 213 -4.17 15.10 4.08
CA GLU A 213 -4.54 15.72 5.34
C GLU A 213 -4.59 14.72 6.50
N ALA A 214 -3.96 15.07 7.62
CA ALA A 214 -3.96 14.23 8.81
C ALA A 214 -5.30 14.33 9.55
N ASN A 215 -5.80 13.20 10.05
CA ASN A 215 -7.05 13.12 10.83
C ASN A 215 -8.28 13.70 10.11
N TYR A 216 -8.31 13.64 8.77
CA TYR A 216 -9.49 14.02 8.00
C TYR A 216 -10.50 12.88 7.98
N ASN A 217 -11.70 13.13 8.51
CA ASN A 217 -12.77 12.15 8.60
C ASN A 217 -13.80 12.39 7.49
N LEU A 218 -14.03 11.38 6.65
CA LEU A 218 -14.95 11.46 5.52
C LEU A 218 -15.98 10.33 5.60
N ILE A 219 -17.25 10.68 5.40
CA ILE A 219 -18.32 9.71 5.15
C ILE A 219 -18.81 9.93 3.73
N GLU A 220 -18.71 8.89 2.90
CA GLU A 220 -19.23 8.90 1.54
C GLU A 220 -20.46 7.99 1.45
N LEU A 221 -21.62 8.60 1.22
CA LEU A 221 -22.86 7.89 0.90
C LEU A 221 -23.07 7.97 -0.60
N GLY A 222 -23.16 6.81 -1.25
CA GLY A 222 -23.40 6.76 -2.68
C GLY A 222 -23.80 5.36 -3.14
N PRO A 223 -24.39 5.24 -4.34
CA PRO A 223 -24.87 3.97 -4.88
C PRO A 223 -23.74 2.94 -5.02
N ARG A 224 -24.10 1.67 -5.22
CA ARG A 224 -23.11 0.61 -5.46
C ARG A 224 -22.32 0.92 -6.74
N GLU A 225 -21.13 0.34 -6.85
CA GLU A 225 -20.31 0.37 -8.08
C GLU A 225 -19.75 1.75 -8.51
N THR A 226 -19.73 2.76 -7.63
CA THR A 226 -19.16 4.09 -7.93
C THR A 226 -17.63 4.21 -7.75
N GLY A 227 -16.91 3.08 -7.67
CA GLY A 227 -15.44 3.05 -7.55
C GLY A 227 -14.88 3.54 -6.20
N LYS A 228 -15.69 3.57 -5.13
CA LYS A 228 -15.26 3.95 -3.76
C LYS A 228 -14.09 3.09 -3.28
N THR A 229 -14.35 1.80 -3.09
CA THR A 229 -13.37 0.81 -2.65
C THR A 229 -12.18 0.72 -3.62
N TYR A 230 -12.46 0.87 -4.91
CA TYR A 230 -11.43 0.85 -5.94
C TYR A 230 -10.37 1.94 -5.69
N THR A 231 -10.78 3.18 -5.43
CA THR A 231 -9.87 4.30 -5.15
C THR A 231 -8.97 3.97 -3.95
N TYR A 232 -9.56 3.62 -2.81
CA TYR A 232 -8.79 3.34 -1.59
C TYR A 232 -7.94 2.07 -1.67
N ARG A 233 -8.26 1.09 -2.53
CA ARG A 233 -7.43 -0.11 -2.70
C ARG A 233 -6.29 0.07 -3.71
N ASN A 234 -6.47 0.96 -4.69
CA ASN A 234 -5.63 1.00 -5.88
C ASN A 234 -4.79 2.27 -6.05
N THR A 235 -5.08 3.33 -5.30
CA THR A 235 -4.31 4.59 -5.40
C THR A 235 -2.97 4.54 -4.67
N SER A 236 -2.88 3.84 -3.54
CA SER A 236 -1.65 3.80 -2.74
C SER A 236 -1.57 2.57 -1.84
N ASN A 237 -0.36 2.19 -1.43
CA ASN A 237 -0.10 1.21 -0.37
C ASN A 237 -0.35 1.78 1.05
N ARG A 238 -0.56 3.09 1.17
CA ARG A 238 -0.79 3.80 2.43
C ARG A 238 -2.19 3.62 3.00
N SER A 239 -3.13 3.22 2.16
CA SER A 239 -4.51 2.93 2.54
C SER A 239 -4.71 1.47 2.88
N PHE A 240 -5.62 1.22 3.80
CA PHE A 240 -6.10 -0.12 4.11
C PHE A 240 -7.62 -0.14 4.10
N VAL A 241 -8.18 -1.09 3.37
CA VAL A 241 -9.62 -1.28 3.23
C VAL A 241 -10.07 -2.37 4.20
N ILE A 242 -10.99 -2.03 5.09
CA ILE A 242 -11.71 -2.97 5.93
C ILE A 242 -13.04 -3.24 5.23
N SER A 243 -13.14 -4.38 4.53
CA SER A 243 -14.40 -4.83 3.93
C SER A 243 -15.17 -5.71 4.92
N GLY A 244 -16.51 -5.63 4.88
CA GLY A 244 -17.44 -6.24 5.83
C GLY A 244 -17.00 -7.55 6.49
N GLY A 245 -17.21 -7.63 7.80
CA GLY A 245 -16.78 -8.75 8.63
C GLY A 245 -16.77 -8.39 10.12
N ARG A 246 -16.23 -9.30 10.94
CA ARG A 246 -16.11 -9.08 12.38
C ARG A 246 -14.79 -8.38 12.70
N THR A 247 -14.83 -7.08 12.93
CA THR A 247 -13.63 -6.32 13.33
C THR A 247 -13.56 -6.25 14.86
N THR A 248 -12.35 -6.41 15.40
CA THR A 248 -12.13 -6.27 16.85
C THR A 248 -11.44 -4.95 17.17
N PRO A 249 -11.71 -4.36 18.33
CA PRO A 249 -10.93 -3.24 18.85
C PRO A 249 -9.41 -3.44 18.84
N ALA A 250 -8.92 -4.68 19.00
CA ALA A 250 -7.50 -4.99 19.01
C ALA A 250 -6.86 -4.87 17.62
N VAL A 251 -7.60 -5.23 16.57
CA VAL A 251 -7.18 -5.07 15.17
C VAL A 251 -7.16 -3.58 14.79
N LEU A 252 -8.12 -2.79 15.28
CA LEU A 252 -8.20 -1.37 14.96
C LEU A 252 -7.17 -0.51 15.69
N PHE A 253 -7.07 -0.67 17.01
CA PHE A 253 -6.39 0.29 17.88
C PHE A 253 -5.07 -0.22 18.44
N TYR A 254 -5.16 -1.15 19.40
CA TYR A 254 -4.00 -1.67 20.11
C TYR A 254 -4.31 -3.06 20.66
N HIS A 255 -3.44 -4.00 20.36
CA HIS A 255 -3.53 -5.36 20.83
C HIS A 255 -2.71 -5.50 22.13
N ARG A 256 -3.40 -5.48 23.28
CA ARG A 256 -2.76 -5.52 24.60
C ARG A 256 -1.83 -6.72 24.81
N GLY A 257 -2.25 -7.92 24.40
CA GLY A 257 -1.47 -9.15 24.61
C GLY A 257 -0.13 -9.18 23.86
N THR A 258 -0.06 -8.60 22.67
CA THR A 258 1.15 -8.56 21.82
C THR A 258 1.84 -7.20 21.87
N ARG A 259 1.25 -6.23 22.57
CA ARG A 259 1.65 -4.82 22.62
C ARG A 259 1.78 -4.13 21.26
N LYS A 260 1.05 -4.63 20.25
CA LYS A 260 1.11 -4.12 18.88
C LYS A 260 0.06 -3.03 18.63
N ILE A 261 0.47 -1.98 17.92
CA ILE A 261 -0.41 -0.97 17.36
C ILE A 261 -1.30 -1.61 16.28
N GLY A 262 -2.58 -1.29 16.27
CA GLY A 262 -3.56 -1.75 15.28
C GLY A 262 -3.54 -0.90 14.00
N ILE A 263 -4.42 -1.22 13.06
CA ILE A 263 -4.37 -0.68 11.70
C ILE A 263 -4.49 0.86 11.64
N LEU A 264 -5.24 1.48 12.55
CA LEU A 264 -5.40 2.95 12.61
C LEU A 264 -4.10 3.68 12.97
N GLY A 265 -3.17 3.00 13.64
CA GLY A 265 -1.85 3.56 13.93
C GLY A 265 -0.76 3.13 12.95
N GLN A 266 -1.05 2.25 11.99
CA GLN A 266 -0.09 1.73 11.00
C GLN A 266 -0.31 2.26 9.58
N ARG A 267 -1.53 2.74 9.27
CA ARG A 267 -1.91 3.16 7.91
C ARG A 267 -2.27 4.63 7.92
N ASP A 268 -1.97 5.32 6.82
CA ASP A 268 -2.33 6.73 6.68
C ASP A 268 -3.83 6.90 6.45
N VAL A 269 -4.45 5.95 5.75
CA VAL A 269 -5.88 5.98 5.44
C VAL A 269 -6.48 4.62 5.79
N VAL A 270 -7.53 4.62 6.60
CA VAL A 270 -8.32 3.42 6.87
C VAL A 270 -9.73 3.66 6.33
N PHE A 271 -10.12 2.86 5.34
CA PHE A 271 -11.42 2.95 4.70
C PHE A 271 -12.29 1.78 5.14
N PHE A 272 -13.40 2.09 5.81
CA PHE A 272 -14.41 1.11 6.19
C PHE A 272 -15.41 0.95 5.05
N ASP A 273 -15.28 -0.14 4.30
CA ASP A 273 -16.19 -0.47 3.21
C ASP A 273 -17.41 -1.21 3.76
N GLU A 274 -18.59 -0.83 3.28
CA GLU A 274 -19.88 -1.31 3.80
C GLU A 274 -19.97 -1.27 5.34
N ILE A 275 -19.65 -0.11 5.96
CA ILE A 275 -19.64 0.03 7.43
C ILE A 275 -20.97 -0.36 8.10
N ALA A 276 -22.10 -0.20 7.39
CA ALA A 276 -23.41 -0.63 7.85
C ALA A 276 -23.51 -2.16 8.08
N ASN A 277 -22.71 -2.94 7.36
CA ASN A 277 -22.63 -4.40 7.46
C ASN A 277 -21.44 -4.87 8.33
N THR A 278 -20.65 -3.95 8.87
CA THR A 278 -19.50 -4.30 9.71
C THR A 278 -19.97 -4.59 11.13
N SER A 279 -19.65 -5.78 11.64
CA SER A 279 -19.95 -6.14 13.03
C SER A 279 -18.73 -5.92 13.90
N PHE A 280 -18.91 -5.17 14.98
CA PHE A 280 -17.88 -5.03 16.01
C PHE A 280 -18.14 -6.05 17.11
N THR A 281 -17.07 -6.71 17.59
CA THR A 281 -17.17 -7.64 18.73
C THR A 281 -17.60 -6.96 20.02
N ASP A 282 -17.24 -5.68 20.18
CA ASP A 282 -17.61 -4.81 21.29
C ASP A 282 -17.97 -3.43 20.70
N PRO A 283 -19.21 -3.26 20.19
CA PRO A 283 -19.59 -2.07 19.43
C PRO A 283 -19.46 -0.78 20.23
N ASP A 284 -19.96 -0.73 21.45
CA ASP A 284 -19.99 0.49 22.26
C ASP A 284 -18.58 0.99 22.58
N ALA A 285 -17.68 0.08 23.00
CA ALA A 285 -16.30 0.46 23.26
C ALA A 285 -15.56 0.83 21.97
N THR A 286 -15.79 0.11 20.87
CA THR A 286 -15.16 0.43 19.57
C THR A 286 -15.56 1.81 19.09
N ILE A 287 -16.87 2.10 19.09
CA ILE A 287 -17.45 3.36 18.63
C ILE A 287 -16.99 4.51 19.53
N SER A 288 -16.94 4.31 20.85
CA SER A 288 -16.46 5.32 21.80
C SER A 288 -15.01 5.72 21.51
N VAL A 289 -14.11 4.73 21.34
CA VAL A 289 -12.70 5.01 21.02
C VAL A 289 -12.53 5.60 19.61
N LEU A 290 -13.34 5.15 18.63
CA LEU A 290 -13.35 5.76 17.29
C LEU A 290 -13.76 7.23 17.35
N LYS A 291 -14.80 7.58 18.11
CA LYS A 291 -15.25 8.96 18.27
C LYS A 291 -14.15 9.86 18.83
N ASP A 292 -13.51 9.40 19.92
CA ASP A 292 -12.39 10.13 20.53
C ASP A 292 -11.21 10.27 19.55
N TYR A 293 -10.88 9.21 18.81
CA TYR A 293 -9.85 9.23 17.77
C TYR A 293 -10.15 10.22 16.67
N MET A 294 -11.35 10.17 16.09
CA MET A 294 -11.76 11.06 15.01
C MET A 294 -11.71 12.53 15.44
N GLN A 295 -12.07 12.83 16.69
CA GLN A 295 -12.04 14.19 17.23
C GLN A 295 -10.61 14.67 17.53
N THR A 296 -9.77 13.84 18.14
CA THR A 296 -8.50 14.28 18.72
C THR A 296 -7.27 13.88 17.91
N GLY A 297 -7.44 12.99 16.94
CA GLY A 297 -6.37 12.28 16.25
C GLY A 297 -5.64 11.30 17.17
N LYS A 298 -6.22 10.95 18.31
CA LYS A 298 -5.56 10.18 19.36
C LYS A 298 -6.47 9.12 19.96
N PHE A 299 -5.90 7.99 20.38
CA PHE A 299 -6.66 7.00 21.13
C PHE A 299 -5.84 6.48 22.32
N SER A 300 -6.54 6.11 23.39
CA SER A 300 -5.95 5.42 24.53
C SER A 300 -6.72 4.13 24.82
N ARG A 301 -6.00 3.01 24.96
CA ARG A 301 -6.63 1.73 25.30
C ARG A 301 -5.73 0.85 26.18
N GLY A 302 -5.42 1.33 27.39
CA GLY A 302 -4.72 0.56 28.43
C GLY A 302 -3.29 0.13 28.07
N GLY A 303 -2.59 0.95 27.27
CA GLY A 303 -1.15 0.86 26.96
C GLY A 303 -0.48 2.22 27.26
N PRO A 304 0.84 2.38 27.06
CA PRO A 304 1.58 3.54 27.52
C PRO A 304 1.16 4.81 26.77
N GLY A 305 0.43 5.68 27.46
CA GLY A 305 0.11 7.03 27.00
C GLY A 305 -0.86 7.13 25.82
N ILE A 306 -1.25 8.38 25.55
CA ILE A 306 -2.12 8.75 24.45
C ILE A 306 -1.34 8.58 23.13
N LEU A 307 -1.76 7.65 22.26
CA LEU A 307 -1.14 7.46 20.96
C LEU A 307 -1.67 8.51 19.98
N ASN A 308 -0.77 9.21 19.28
CA ASN A 308 -1.11 10.15 18.21
C ASN A 308 -0.49 9.67 16.88
N PRO A 309 -1.21 8.84 16.10
CA PRO A 309 -0.74 8.37 14.79
C PRO A 309 -0.32 9.51 13.84
N GLY A 310 -0.97 10.68 13.94
CA GLY A 310 -0.66 11.84 13.10
C GLY A 310 0.71 12.48 13.38
N LYS A 311 1.30 12.28 14.56
CA LYS A 311 2.62 12.87 14.94
C LYS A 311 3.83 11.97 14.67
N TYR A 312 3.66 10.65 14.53
CA TYR A 312 4.76 9.70 14.30
C TYR A 312 5.13 9.55 12.82
N ARG A 313 5.07 10.65 12.06
CA ARG A 313 5.44 10.67 10.63
C ARG A 313 6.85 11.20 10.47
N PHE A 314 7.84 10.30 10.40
CA PHE A 314 9.20 10.64 9.99
C PHE A 314 9.17 11.20 8.55
N GLY A 315 9.85 12.33 8.32
CA GLY A 315 10.12 12.87 6.98
C GLY A 315 9.16 13.92 6.42
N ARG A 316 8.05 14.28 7.09
CA ARG A 316 7.29 15.49 6.73
C ARG A 316 7.78 16.64 7.61
N LYS A 317 8.63 17.53 7.06
CA LYS A 317 8.65 18.91 7.56
C LYS A 317 7.27 19.53 7.25
N PRO A 318 6.77 20.40 8.15
CA PRO A 318 5.48 21.09 7.97
C PRO A 318 5.41 21.82 6.63
#